data_AF-A0A961GLN2-F1
#
_entry.id   AF-A0A961GLN2-F1
#
_cell.length_a   1.000
_cell.length_b   1.000
_cell.length_c   1.000
_cell.angle_alpha   90.00
_cell.angle_beta   90.00
_cell.angle_gamma   90.00
#
_symmetry.space_group_name_H-M   'P 1'
#
loop_
_entity.id
_entity.type
_entity.pdbx_description
1 polymer ?
#
loop_
_entity_poly.entity_id
_entity_poly.type
_entity_poly.pdbx_seq_one_letter_code
_entity_poly.pdbx_strand_id
1 'polypeptide(L)'
;QLLFRMLRIAGGPYWLLGTKGAAPVRLAVTDTRSWRERFVLRKLTLADAHAGQPQVNWRAEIADGDERHVVDGYCEIRWSHGKLQGHPECKVQVTTPLADIPGYAPLR
;
A
#
# COMPACT_ATOMS: atom_id res chain seq x y z
N GLN A 1 9.94 3.39 -7.14
CA GLN A 1 9.60 4.43 -6.13
C GLN A 1 8.10 4.48 -5.83
N LEU A 2 7.22 4.25 -6.82
CA LEU A 2 5.76 4.27 -6.61
C LEU A 2 5.25 3.22 -5.60
N LEU A 3 5.58 1.93 -5.78
CA LEU A 3 5.12 0.85 -4.90
C LEU A 3 5.32 1.14 -3.40
N PHE A 4 6.53 1.56 -3.03
CA PHE A 4 6.85 1.86 -1.63
C PHE A 4 6.01 3.00 -1.05
N ARG A 5 5.65 4.01 -1.86
CA ARG A 5 4.72 5.06 -1.44
C ARG A 5 3.31 4.52 -1.21
N MET A 6 2.84 3.61 -2.07
CA MET A 6 1.53 2.96 -1.92
C MET A 6 1.49 2.06 -0.67
N LEU A 7 2.56 1.31 -0.43
CA LEU A 7 2.70 0.42 0.73
C LEU A 7 3.20 1.13 2.00
N ARG A 8 3.42 2.45 1.96
CA ARG A 8 3.99 3.26 3.06
C ARG A 8 5.38 2.82 3.57
N ILE A 9 6.10 1.97 2.84
CA ILE A 9 7.46 1.54 3.18
C ILE A 9 8.45 2.69 2.92
N ALA A 10 9.22 3.06 3.95
CA ALA A 10 10.11 4.23 3.93
C ALA A 10 11.59 3.84 3.95
N GLY A 11 12.47 4.85 3.95
CA GLY A 11 13.92 4.65 3.97
C GLY A 11 14.46 4.05 5.28
N GLY A 12 13.68 4.08 6.36
CA GLY A 12 13.98 3.41 7.63
C GLY A 12 12.81 2.54 8.09
N PRO A 13 13.09 1.52 8.90
CA PRO A 13 12.03 0.68 9.46
C PRO A 13 11.20 1.50 10.46
N TYR A 14 9.94 1.13 10.63
CA TYR A 14 9.05 1.77 11.60
C TYR A 14 8.04 0.77 12.14
N TRP A 15 7.28 1.17 13.16
CA TRP A 15 6.29 0.32 13.81
C TRP A 15 4.90 0.90 13.66
N LEU A 16 3.96 0.04 13.27
CA LEU A 16 2.54 0.35 13.23
C LEU A 16 1.89 -0.23 14.48
N LEU A 17 1.54 0.66 15.41
CA LEU A 17 0.90 0.35 16.68
C LEU A 17 -0.46 1.02 16.75
N GLY A 18 -1.46 0.31 17.25
CA GLY A 18 -2.79 0.88 17.48
C GLY A 18 -3.86 -0.18 17.47
N THR A 19 -5.04 0.18 17.00
CA THR A 19 -6.18 -0.72 16.88
C THR A 19 -6.88 -0.55 15.54
N LYS A 20 -7.43 -1.66 15.03
CA LYS A 20 -8.37 -1.68 13.91
C LYS A 20 -9.70 -2.20 14.45
N GLY A 21 -10.59 -1.30 14.83
CA GLY A 21 -11.75 -1.65 15.66
C GLY A 21 -11.28 -2.15 17.03
N ALA A 22 -11.74 -3.32 17.48
CA ALA A 22 -11.30 -3.94 18.72
C ALA A 22 -9.97 -4.72 18.60
N ALA A 23 -9.50 -5.00 17.38
CA ALA A 23 -8.30 -5.80 17.18
C ALA A 23 -7.02 -4.94 17.32
N PRO A 24 -6.04 -5.35 18.14
CA PRO A 24 -4.77 -4.64 18.22
C PRO A 24 -3.97 -4.82 16.92
N VAL A 25 -3.31 -3.74 16.50
CA VAL A 25 -2.34 -3.73 15.41
C VAL A 25 -0.97 -3.52 16.02
N ARG A 26 -0.06 -4.47 15.80
CA ARG A 26 1.33 -4.44 16.28
C ARG A 26 2.23 -5.03 15.20
N LEU A 27 2.66 -4.21 14.25
CA LEU A 27 3.44 -4.64 13.09
C LEU A 27 4.76 -3.86 13.04
N ALA A 28 5.85 -4.55 12.77
CA ALA A 28 7.10 -3.97 12.31
C ALA A 28 7.05 -3.87 10.78
N VAL A 29 7.34 -2.68 10.25
CA VAL A 29 7.45 -2.44 8.82
C VAL A 29 8.91 -2.26 8.48
N THR A 30 9.38 -3.07 7.53
CA THR A 30 10.76 -3.04 7.05
C THR A 30 11.06 -1.75 6.28
N ASP A 31 12.34 -1.43 6.09
CA ASP A 31 12.77 -0.36 5.19
C ASP A 31 12.87 -0.81 3.72
N THR A 32 12.97 0.16 2.80
CA THR A 32 13.05 -0.12 1.36
C THR A 32 14.25 -0.95 0.91
N ARG A 33 15.38 -0.92 1.62
CA ARG A 33 16.56 -1.72 1.26
C ARG A 33 16.31 -3.17 1.61
N SER A 34 15.99 -3.45 2.88
CA SER A 34 15.69 -4.81 3.34
C SER A 34 14.54 -5.44 2.57
N TRP A 35 13.53 -4.65 2.17
CA TRP A 35 12.45 -5.13 1.30
C TRP A 35 12.99 -5.63 -0.05
N ARG A 36 13.88 -4.88 -0.69
CA ARG A 36 14.45 -5.24 -2.01
C ARG A 36 15.43 -6.40 -1.97
N GLU A 37 16.08 -6.61 -0.82
CA GLU A 37 16.97 -7.75 -0.61
C GLU A 37 16.19 -9.08 -0.59
N ARG A 38 14.89 -9.05 -0.25
CA ARG A 38 14.02 -10.23 -0.14
C ARG A 38 13.00 -10.37 -1.27
N PHE A 39 12.29 -9.29 -1.59
CA PHE A 39 11.13 -9.32 -2.46
C PHE A 39 11.41 -8.75 -3.85
N VAL A 40 10.72 -9.29 -4.85
CA VAL A 40 10.76 -8.79 -6.23
C VAL A 40 9.36 -8.43 -6.71
N LEU A 41 9.14 -7.16 -7.07
CA LEU A 41 7.92 -6.75 -7.78
C LEU A 41 7.96 -7.35 -9.19
N ARG A 42 7.03 -8.27 -9.48
CA ARG A 42 6.92 -8.92 -10.79
C ARG A 42 6.02 -8.14 -11.73
N LYS A 43 4.89 -7.65 -11.23
CA LYS A 43 3.91 -6.93 -12.03
C LYS A 43 3.18 -5.90 -11.18
N LEU A 44 2.94 -4.73 -11.77
CA LEU A 44 2.01 -3.74 -11.26
C LEU A 44 0.96 -3.49 -12.33
N THR A 45 -0.29 -3.86 -12.05
CA THR A 45 -1.43 -3.64 -12.94
C THR A 45 -2.25 -2.48 -12.41
N LEU A 46 -2.65 -1.58 -13.30
CA LEU A 46 -3.54 -0.45 -13.02
C LEU A 46 -4.80 -0.63 -13.88
N ALA A 47 -5.96 -0.37 -13.31
CA ALA A 47 -7.24 -0.41 -14.01
C ALA A 47 -8.13 0.72 -13.54
N ASP A 48 -8.97 1.25 -14.43
CA ASP A 48 -10.05 2.12 -14.01
C ASP A 48 -11.05 1.36 -13.14
N ALA A 49 -11.73 2.09 -12.27
CA ALA A 49 -12.83 1.57 -11.47
C ALA A 49 -14.10 2.33 -11.80
N HIS A 50 -15.17 1.61 -12.14
CA HIS A 50 -16.51 2.17 -12.22
C HIS A 50 -17.13 2.28 -10.82
N ALA A 51 -16.48 3.05 -9.95
CA ALA A 51 -17.00 3.47 -8.67
C ALA A 51 -17.61 4.87 -8.82
N GLY A 52 -18.60 5.24 -8.00
CA GLY A 52 -19.25 6.56 -8.11
C GLY A 52 -18.29 7.76 -7.98
N GLN A 53 -17.07 7.55 -7.47
CA GLN A 53 -15.98 8.53 -7.48
C GLN A 53 -14.87 8.06 -8.43
N PRO A 54 -14.14 9.00 -9.08
CA PRO A 54 -12.98 8.66 -9.90
C PRO A 54 -11.95 7.86 -9.10
N GLN A 55 -11.69 6.63 -9.55
CA GLN A 55 -10.83 5.69 -8.84
C GLN A 55 -9.98 4.88 -9.82
N VAL A 56 -8.75 4.59 -9.41
CA VAL A 56 -7.83 3.69 -10.10
C VAL A 56 -7.52 2.52 -9.18
N ASN A 57 -7.95 1.31 -9.57
CA ASN A 57 -7.56 0.08 -8.90
C ASN A 57 -6.11 -0.26 -9.25
N TRP A 58 -5.36 -0.79 -8.28
CA TRP A 58 -4.02 -1.29 -8.52
C TRP A 58 -3.81 -2.65 -7.87
N ARG A 59 -3.00 -3.47 -8.55
CA ARG A 59 -2.59 -4.79 -8.09
C ARG A 59 -1.09 -4.95 -8.26
N ALA A 60 -0.39 -5.28 -7.19
CA ALA A 60 1.02 -5.62 -7.20
C ALA A 60 1.20 -7.13 -6.98
N GLU A 61 1.87 -7.79 -7.93
CA GLU A 61 2.32 -9.18 -7.80
C GLU A 61 3.78 -9.17 -7.36
N ILE A 62 4.05 -9.73 -6.19
CA ILE A 62 5.36 -9.70 -5.51
C ILE A 62 5.82 -11.14 -5.30
N ALA A 63 7.07 -11.44 -5.64
CA ALA A 63 7.69 -12.73 -5.37
C ALA A 63 8.57 -12.67 -4.12
N ASP A 64 8.57 -13.75 -3.33
CA ASP A 64 9.47 -14.04 -2.21
C ASP A 64 10.04 -15.45 -2.41
N GLY A 65 11.19 -15.56 -3.09
CA GLY A 65 11.66 -16.86 -3.60
C GLY A 65 10.64 -17.48 -4.56
N ASP A 66 10.14 -18.67 -4.20
CA ASP A 66 9.10 -19.40 -4.94
C ASP A 66 7.66 -19.00 -4.55
N GLU A 67 7.49 -18.25 -3.45
CA GLU A 67 6.20 -17.76 -2.99
C GLU A 67 5.75 -16.52 -3.78
N ARG A 68 4.43 -16.38 -3.95
CA ARG A 68 3.80 -15.24 -4.61
C ARG A 68 2.80 -14.58 -3.68
N HIS A 69 2.93 -13.26 -3.56
CA HIS A 69 2.02 -12.40 -2.83
C HIS A 69 1.30 -11.48 -3.81
N VAL A 70 0.02 -11.23 -3.56
CA VAL A 70 -0.78 -10.24 -4.27
C VAL A 70 -1.19 -9.17 -3.28
N VAL A 71 -0.85 -7.92 -3.60
CA VAL A 71 -1.32 -6.76 -2.85
C VAL A 71 -2.24 -5.94 -3.72
N ASP A 72 -3.48 -5.78 -3.25
CA ASP A 72 -4.53 -5.03 -3.91
C ASP A 72 -4.77 -3.71 -3.17
N GLY A 73 -5.19 -2.71 -3.93
CA GLY A 73 -5.60 -1.44 -3.40
C GLY A 73 -6.23 -0.56 -4.46
N TYR A 74 -6.52 0.68 -4.09
CA TYR A 74 -7.06 1.66 -4.99
C TYR A 74 -6.59 3.07 -4.64
N CYS A 75 -6.62 3.94 -5.64
CA CYS A 75 -6.35 5.36 -5.55
C CYS A 75 -7.67 6.09 -5.80
N GLU A 76 -8.21 6.75 -4.79
CA GLU A 76 -9.39 7.59 -4.94
C GLU A 76 -8.94 9.02 -5.29
N ILE A 77 -9.43 9.53 -6.43
CA ILE A 77 -9.06 10.83 -6.97
C ILE A 77 -10.16 11.82 -6.61
N ARG A 78 -9.78 12.92 -5.96
CA ARG A 78 -10.71 13.98 -5.55
C ARG A 78 -10.23 15.31 -6.07
N TRP A 79 -11.17 16.09 -6.61
CA TRP A 79 -10.96 17.50 -6.86
C TRP A 79 -11.36 18.28 -5.62
N SER A 80 -10.48 19.17 -5.17
CA SER A 80 -10.80 20.13 -4.13
C SER A 80 -11.93 21.05 -4.62
N HIS A 81 -13.05 21.07 -3.90
CA HIS A 81 -14.09 22.08 -4.11
C HIS A 81 -13.78 23.30 -3.21
N GLY A 82 -13.56 24.46 -3.82
CA GLY A 82 -13.31 25.72 -3.11
C GLY A 82 -12.51 26.73 -3.92
N LYS A 83 -12.12 27.84 -3.28
CA LYS A 83 -11.30 28.91 -3.89
C LYS A 83 -9.89 28.45 -4.31
N LEU A 84 -9.44 27.29 -3.82
CA LEU A 84 -8.18 26.65 -4.17
C LEU A 84 -8.42 25.66 -5.32
N GLN A 85 -8.68 26.20 -6.51
CA GLN A 85 -8.69 25.45 -7.77
C GLN A 85 -7.26 24.98 -8.07
N GLY A 86 -7.06 23.70 -8.41
CA GLY A 86 -5.72 23.14 -8.62
C GLY A 86 -5.71 21.68 -9.08
N HIS A 87 -4.55 21.03 -8.95
CA HIS A 87 -4.36 19.62 -9.29
C HIS A 87 -5.22 18.70 -8.41
N PRO A 88 -5.75 17.60 -8.96
CA PRO A 88 -6.51 16.64 -8.15
C PRO A 88 -5.62 16.01 -7.08
N GLU A 89 -6.21 15.76 -5.91
CA GLU A 89 -5.59 15.02 -4.83
C GLU A 89 -5.92 13.53 -4.96
N CYS A 90 -5.02 12.68 -4.45
CA CYS A 90 -5.18 11.23 -4.49
C CYS A 90 -5.02 10.64 -3.08
N LYS A 91 -6.00 9.85 -2.65
CA LYS A 91 -5.90 9.02 -1.46
C LYS A 91 -5.64 7.58 -1.88
N VAL A 92 -4.47 7.07 -1.49
CA VAL A 92 -4.11 5.67 -1.72
C VAL A 92 -4.61 4.81 -0.56
N GLN A 93 -5.29 3.73 -0.89
CA GLN A 93 -5.82 2.74 0.03
C GLN A 93 -5.26 1.36 -0.36
N VAL A 94 -4.91 0.55 0.64
CA VAL A 94 -4.54 -0.86 0.46
C VAL A 94 -5.70 -1.69 1.02
N THR A 95 -6.23 -2.61 0.22
CA THR A 95 -7.34 -3.49 0.62
C THR A 95 -6.84 -4.80 1.22
N THR A 96 -5.66 -5.25 0.82
CA THR A 96 -4.97 -6.39 1.45
C THR A 96 -4.79 -6.15 2.96
N PRO A 97 -5.10 -7.14 3.82
CA PRO A 97 -4.87 -7.02 5.25
C PRO A 97 -3.42 -6.69 5.57
N LEU A 98 -3.19 -5.80 6.55
CA LEU A 98 -1.84 -5.28 6.85
C LEU A 98 -0.82 -6.37 7.18
N ALA A 99 -1.25 -7.45 7.83
CA ALA A 99 -0.38 -8.57 8.19
C ALA A 99 0.04 -9.43 6.97
N ASP A 100 -0.67 -9.30 5.84
CA ASP A 100 -0.43 -10.05 4.62
C ASP A 100 0.38 -9.25 3.59
N ILE A 101 0.75 -8.00 3.91
CA ILE A 101 1.54 -7.14 3.03
C ILE A 101 3.03 -7.52 3.16
N PRO A 102 3.73 -7.86 2.06
CA PRO A 102 5.17 -8.12 2.08
C PRO A 102 5.95 -6.94 2.67
N GLY A 103 6.73 -7.22 3.72
CA GLY A 103 7.48 -6.22 4.49
C GLY A 103 6.81 -5.76 5.78
N TYR A 104 5.61 -6.25 6.08
CA TYR A 104 4.92 -6.06 7.36
C TYR A 104 5.00 -7.36 8.14
N ALA A 105 5.57 -7.34 9.35
CA ALA A 105 5.71 -8.51 10.19
C ALA A 105 5.09 -8.27 11.58
N PRO A 106 4.41 -9.26 12.19
CA PRO A 106 3.98 -9.15 13.58
C PRO A 106 5.13 -8.84 14.52
N LEU A 107 4.92 -7.88 15.43
CA LEU A 107 5.79 -7.72 16.59
C LEU A 107 5.54 -8.90 17.53
N ARG A 108 6.61 -9.66 17.80
CA ARG A 108 6.63 -10.72 18.81
C ARG A 108 6.83 -10.14 20.19
#